data_AF-A0A8D8A413-F1
#
_entry.id   AF-A0A8D8A413-F1
#
_cell.length_a   1.000
_cell.length_b   1.000
_cell.length_c   1.000
_cell.angle_alpha   90.00
_cell.angle_beta   90.00
_cell.angle_gamma   90.00
#
_symmetry.space_group_name_H-M   'P 1'
#
loop_
_entity.id
_entity.type
_entity.pdbx_description
1 polymer ?
#
loop_
_entity_poly.entity_id
_entity_poly.type
_entity_poly.pdbx_seq_one_letter_code
_entity_poly.pdbx_strand_id
1 'polypeptide(L)'
;EKPGDRGKLARASGNYATVISHNPETKKTRVKLPSGSKKVISSANRAVVGVVAGGGRIDKPILKAGRAYHKYKAKRNCWPRVRGVAMNPVEHPFGGGNHQHIGKPS
;
A
#
# COMPACT_ATOMS: atom_id res chain seq x y z
N GLU A 1 10.58 11.88 -4.66
CA GLU A 1 9.76 13.05 -5.03
C GLU A 1 10.63 14.25 -5.30
N LYS A 2 11.04 14.36 -6.55
CA LYS A 2 11.77 15.51 -7.07
C LYS A 2 10.85 16.33 -7.97
N PRO A 3 11.12 17.63 -8.13
CA PRO A 3 10.49 18.41 -9.18
C PRO A 3 10.68 17.70 -10.52
N GLY A 4 9.61 17.57 -11.31
CA GLY A 4 9.66 16.88 -12.60
C GLY A 4 9.28 15.40 -12.60
N ASP A 5 9.13 14.75 -11.44
CA ASP A 5 8.82 13.31 -11.30
C ASP A 5 7.41 12.87 -11.79
N ARG A 6 6.62 13.79 -12.36
CA ARG A 6 5.25 13.56 -12.91
C ARG A 6 4.23 12.91 -11.95
N GLY A 7 4.48 12.99 -10.64
CA GLY A 7 3.54 12.59 -9.59
C GLY A 7 3.63 11.11 -9.19
N LYS A 8 3.98 10.87 -7.92
CA LYS A 8 4.15 9.50 -7.36
C LYS A 8 3.37 9.25 -6.07
N LEU A 9 3.05 10.29 -5.31
CA LEU A 9 2.41 10.16 -3.99
C LEU A 9 0.88 10.24 -4.07
N ALA A 10 0.20 9.60 -3.11
CA ALA A 10 -1.24 9.70 -2.86
C ALA A 10 -2.13 9.48 -4.11
N ARG A 11 -1.79 8.50 -4.95
CA ARG A 11 -2.51 8.23 -6.23
C ARG A 11 -3.59 7.15 -6.15
N ALA A 12 -3.69 6.42 -5.04
CA ALA A 12 -4.69 5.37 -4.90
C ALA A 12 -6.09 5.97 -4.68
N SER A 13 -7.12 5.20 -5.05
CA SER A 13 -8.53 5.57 -4.89
C SER A 13 -8.85 6.05 -3.46
N GLY A 14 -9.35 7.27 -3.30
CA GLY A 14 -9.69 7.87 -2.00
C GLY A 14 -8.51 8.46 -1.22
N ASN A 15 -7.27 8.36 -1.71
CA ASN A 15 -6.12 8.94 -1.00
C ASN A 15 -6.02 10.45 -1.24
N TYR A 16 -5.45 11.13 -0.24
CA TYR A 16 -5.04 12.54 -0.29
C TYR A 16 -3.83 12.76 0.62
N ALA A 17 -3.16 13.90 0.47
CA ALA A 17 -2.12 14.33 1.39
C ALA A 17 -2.44 15.74 1.89
N THR A 18 -2.13 16.02 3.15
CA THR A 18 -2.41 17.33 3.76
C THR A 18 -1.12 18.11 3.90
N VAL A 19 -1.10 19.36 3.45
CA VAL A 19 -0.01 20.29 3.70
C VAL A 19 -0.08 20.73 5.16
N ILE A 20 1.01 20.59 5.90
CA ILE A 20 1.09 20.96 7.32
C ILE A 20 1.72 22.34 7.46
N SER A 21 2.89 22.53 6.86
CA SER A 21 3.64 23.77 6.97
C SER A 21 4.60 23.97 5.81
N HIS A 22 4.94 25.22 5.57
CA HIS A 22 5.96 25.63 4.61
C HIS A 22 7.15 26.21 5.37
N ASN A 23 8.37 25.91 4.92
CA ASN A 23 9.59 26.55 5.37
C ASN A 23 10.16 27.36 4.19
N PRO A 24 10.03 28.70 4.20
CA PRO A 24 10.50 29.58 3.12
C PRO A 24 12.01 29.58 2.93
N GLU A 25 12.78 29.54 4.02
CA GLU A 25 14.26 29.59 4.00
C GLU A 25 14.85 28.40 3.24
N THR A 26 14.35 27.19 3.55
CA THR A 26 14.82 25.95 2.93
C THR A 26 14.05 25.57 1.67
N LYS A 27 13.06 26.38 1.26
CA LYS A 27 12.16 26.14 0.11
C LYS A 27 11.53 24.73 0.14
N LYS A 28 11.11 24.29 1.33
CA LYS A 28 10.54 22.96 1.56
C LYS A 28 9.16 23.04 2.19
N THR A 29 8.34 22.05 1.87
CA THR A 29 6.98 21.89 2.37
C THR A 29 6.87 20.57 3.13
N ARG A 30 6.27 20.61 4.31
CA ARG A 30 5.97 19.43 5.12
C ARG A 30 4.54 18.97 4.82
N VAL A 31 4.41 17.71 4.40
CA VAL A 31 3.13 17.07 4.06
C VAL A 31 2.88 15.85 4.95
N LYS A 32 1.61 15.60 5.30
CA LYS A 32 1.15 14.35 5.92
C LYS A 32 0.68 13.41 4.81
N LEU A 33 1.27 12.22 4.73
CA LEU A 33 0.90 11.19 3.77
C LEU A 33 -0.34 10.40 4.25
N PRO A 34 -1.04 9.67 3.35
CA PRO A 34 -2.13 8.76 3.73
C PRO A 34 -1.73 7.72 4.79
N SER A 35 -0.45 7.34 4.87
CA SER A 35 0.08 6.45 5.91
C SER A 35 0.17 7.09 7.30
N GLY A 36 -0.09 8.39 7.43
CA GLY A 36 0.12 9.17 8.64
C GLY A 36 1.53 9.74 8.78
N SER A 37 2.50 9.22 8.03
CA SER A 37 3.90 9.68 8.07
C SER A 37 4.02 11.12 7.57
N LYS A 38 4.80 11.94 8.27
CA LYS A 38 5.14 13.30 7.84
C LYS A 38 6.37 13.25 6.95
N LYS A 39 6.34 13.95 5.82
CA LYS A 39 7.45 14.01 4.87
C LYS A 39 7.73 15.46 4.49
N VAL A 40 9.01 15.80 4.37
CA VAL A 40 9.45 17.10 3.88
C VAL A 40 9.87 16.96 2.42
N ILE A 41 9.28 17.75 1.54
CA ILE A 41 9.52 17.74 0.09
C ILE A 41 9.82 19.15 -0.42
N SER A 42 10.40 19.28 -1.61
CA SER A 42 10.63 20.60 -2.22
C SER A 42 9.30 21.32 -2.47
N SER A 43 9.24 22.61 -2.17
CA SER A 43 8.06 23.44 -2.44
C SER A 43 7.82 23.66 -3.94
N ALA A 44 8.81 23.39 -4.80
CA ALA A 44 8.65 23.43 -6.25
C ALA A 44 7.91 22.19 -6.82
N ASN A 45 7.62 21.19 -5.99
CA ASN A 45 6.86 20.02 -6.43
C ASN A 45 5.40 20.40 -6.72
N ARG A 46 4.87 19.89 -7.83
CA ARG A 46 3.47 20.09 -8.23
C ARG A 46 2.56 19.09 -7.54
N ALA A 47 1.32 19.51 -7.26
CA ALA A 47 0.24 18.68 -6.76
C ALA A 47 -1.09 19.07 -7.43
N VAL A 48 -2.06 18.18 -7.39
CA VAL A 48 -3.45 18.46 -7.77
C VAL A 48 -4.26 18.66 -6.48
N VAL A 49 -5.09 19.70 -6.44
CA VAL A 49 -5.93 20.01 -5.28
C VAL A 49 -7.14 19.09 -5.26
N GLY A 50 -7.40 18.46 -4.11
CA GLY A 50 -8.54 17.59 -3.89
C GLY A 50 -8.17 16.17 -3.46
N VAL A 51 -9.16 15.27 -3.52
CA VAL A 51 -9.05 13.86 -3.16
C VAL A 51 -9.16 13.01 -4.42
N VAL A 52 -8.40 11.92 -4.50
CA VAL A 52 -8.52 10.99 -5.64
C VAL A 52 -9.91 10.33 -5.63
N ALA A 53 -10.60 10.37 -6.77
CA ALA A 53 -11.92 9.77 -6.93
C ALA A 53 -11.97 8.25 -6.66
N GLY A 54 -13.19 7.72 -6.48
CA GLY A 54 -13.41 6.29 -6.20
C GLY A 54 -13.12 5.85 -4.76
N GLY A 55 -13.26 6.77 -3.80
CA GLY A 55 -13.20 6.46 -2.37
C GLY A 55 -14.27 5.45 -1.94
N GLY A 56 -14.08 4.84 -0.76
CA GLY A 56 -15.02 3.84 -0.19
C GLY A 56 -15.03 2.47 -0.89
N ARG A 57 -14.19 2.26 -1.91
CA ARG A 57 -14.09 0.99 -2.66
C ARG A 57 -13.81 -0.23 -1.76
N ILE A 58 -13.17 -0.03 -0.61
CA ILE A 58 -12.82 -1.11 0.34
C ILE A 58 -13.91 -1.40 1.37
N ASP A 59 -14.91 -0.54 1.50
CA ASP A 59 -15.97 -0.67 2.52
C ASP A 59 -16.92 -1.82 2.17
N LYS A 60 -17.08 -2.10 0.88
CA LYS A 60 -17.84 -3.24 0.38
C LYS A 60 -17.04 -4.55 0.53
N PRO A 61 -17.55 -5.55 1.27
CA PRO A 61 -16.88 -6.83 1.39
C PRO A 61 -16.81 -7.56 0.04
N ILE A 62 -15.72 -8.30 -0.18
CA ILE A 62 -15.52 -9.08 -1.41
C ILE A 62 -16.54 -10.23 -1.51
N LEU A 63 -16.90 -10.84 -0.38
CA LEU A 63 -17.84 -11.97 -0.20
C LEU A 63 -17.42 -13.28 -0.86
N LYS A 64 -17.08 -13.29 -2.15
CA LYS A 64 -16.81 -14.52 -2.94
C LYS A 64 -15.37 -14.62 -3.41
N ALA A 65 -14.80 -15.82 -3.38
CA ALA A 65 -13.49 -16.11 -3.96
C ALA A 65 -13.42 -15.75 -5.46
N GLY A 66 -14.48 -15.98 -6.23
CA GLY A 66 -14.54 -15.59 -7.64
C GLY A 66 -14.38 -14.08 -7.89
N ARG A 67 -14.86 -13.23 -6.97
CA ARG A 67 -14.63 -11.78 -7.04
C ARG A 67 -13.17 -11.43 -6.75
N ALA A 68 -12.52 -12.16 -5.84
CA ALA A 68 -11.08 -12.02 -5.61
C ALA A 68 -10.27 -12.47 -6.85
N TYR A 69 -10.64 -13.59 -7.47
CA TYR A 69 -10.02 -14.06 -8.72
C TYR A 69 -10.00 -12.97 -9.80
N HIS A 70 -11.15 -12.39 -10.13
CA HIS A 70 -11.21 -11.33 -11.15
C HIS A 70 -10.41 -10.07 -10.75
N LYS A 71 -10.38 -9.73 -9.46
CA LYS A 71 -9.58 -8.60 -8.93
C LYS A 71 -8.08 -8.80 -9.14
N TYR A 72 -7.56 -10.00 -8.91
CA TYR A 72 -6.12 -10.28 -9.05
C TYR A 72 -5.72 -10.62 -10.49
N LYS A 73 -6.62 -11.23 -11.28
CA LYS A 73 -6.43 -11.48 -12.72
C LYS A 73 -6.06 -10.21 -13.49
N ALA A 74 -6.71 -9.08 -13.18
CA ALA A 74 -6.44 -7.79 -13.82
C ALA A 74 -5.18 -7.07 -13.30
N LYS A 75 -4.41 -7.68 -12.38
CA LYS A 75 -3.25 -7.05 -11.74
C LYS A 75 -1.97 -7.86 -11.92
N ARG A 76 -1.89 -9.02 -11.26
CA ARG A 76 -0.76 -9.95 -11.32
C ARG A 76 -1.13 -11.27 -10.64
N ASN A 77 -0.38 -12.33 -10.96
CA ASN A 77 -0.55 -13.64 -10.34
C ASN A 77 0.00 -13.66 -8.90
N CYS A 78 -0.82 -13.27 -7.93
CA CYS A 78 -0.49 -13.33 -6.50
C CYS A 78 -1.63 -13.89 -5.62
N TRP A 79 -2.62 -14.52 -6.25
CA TRP A 79 -3.77 -15.13 -5.59
C TRP A 79 -4.15 -16.42 -6.34
N PRO A 80 -4.48 -17.52 -5.64
CA PRO A 80 -4.55 -17.69 -4.18
C PRO A 80 -3.17 -17.72 -3.51
N ARG A 81 -3.13 -17.55 -2.17
CA ARG A 81 -1.88 -17.65 -1.38
C ARG A 81 -1.98 -18.84 -0.44
N VAL A 82 -1.11 -19.83 -0.63
CA VAL A 82 -0.97 -20.99 0.27
C VAL A 82 -0.25 -20.53 1.53
N ARG A 83 -0.72 -20.95 2.71
CA ARG A 83 -0.07 -20.64 4.00
C ARG A 83 1.25 -21.41 4.09
N GLY A 84 2.33 -20.76 4.54
CA GLY A 84 3.63 -21.41 4.68
C GLY A 84 3.64 -22.64 5.60
N VAL A 85 2.81 -22.63 6.66
CA VAL A 85 2.66 -23.77 7.58
C VAL A 85 1.97 -25.00 6.96
N ALA A 86 1.31 -24.82 5.82
CA ALA A 86 0.70 -25.93 5.07
C ALA A 86 1.65 -26.52 4.02
N MET A 87 2.87 -25.99 3.92
CA MET A 87 3.89 -26.43 2.97
C MET A 87 4.88 -27.40 3.64
N ASN A 88 5.74 -28.01 2.83
CA ASN A 88 6.83 -28.85 3.34
C ASN A 88 8.01 -28.01 3.88
N PRO A 89 8.88 -28.57 4.75
CA PRO A 89 10.07 -27.86 5.24
C PRO A 89 10.99 -27.35 4.14
N VAL A 90 11.00 -28.01 2.97
CA VAL A 90 11.80 -27.62 1.81
C VAL A 90 11.27 -26.37 1.11
N GLU A 91 9.98 -26.06 1.24
CA GLU A 91 9.32 -24.97 0.52
C GLU A 91 9.18 -23.70 1.35
N HIS A 92 8.99 -23.83 2.68
CA HIS A 92 8.77 -22.70 3.56
C HIS A 92 9.44 -22.89 4.92
N PRO A 93 10.02 -21.84 5.53
CA PRO A 93 10.56 -21.88 6.89
C PRO A 93 9.58 -22.33 7.98
N PHE A 94 8.28 -22.38 7.68
CA PHE A 94 7.22 -22.76 8.62
C PHE A 94 6.63 -24.14 8.29
N GLY A 95 7.14 -24.80 7.24
CA GLY A 95 6.58 -26.03 6.71
C GLY A 95 7.00 -27.28 7.48
N GLY A 96 6.15 -28.31 7.38
CA GLY A 96 6.33 -29.62 8.00
C GLY A 96 5.97 -29.72 9.48
N GLY A 97 6.53 -30.73 10.13
CA GLY A 97 6.11 -31.17 11.47
C GLY A 97 4.83 -32.03 11.43
N ASN A 98 4.56 -32.73 12.52
CA ASN A 98 3.38 -33.62 12.63
C ASN A 98 2.07 -32.84 12.90
N HIS A 99 2.18 -31.57 13.28
CA HIS A 99 1.06 -30.65 13.47
C HIS A 99 1.39 -29.31 12.81
N GLN A 100 0.39 -28.63 12.24
CA GLN A 100 0.58 -27.30 11.65
C GLN A 100 0.85 -26.25 12.74
N HIS A 101 2.11 -25.90 12.94
CA HIS A 101 2.57 -24.84 13.84
C HIS A 101 3.89 -24.25 13.32
N ILE A 102 4.20 -23.00 13.70
CA ILE A 102 5.39 -22.29 13.18
C ILE A 102 6.70 -22.77 13.84
N GLY A 103 6.61 -23.29 15.08
CA GLY A 103 7.74 -23.81 15.85
C GLY A 103 8.58 -22.72 16.54
N LYS A 104 8.92 -21.62 15.87
CA LYS A 104 9.70 -20.49 16.40
C LYS A 104 8.92 -19.17 16.34
N PRO A 105 9.35 -18.10 17.06
CA PRO A 105 8.78 -16.77 16.87
C PRO A 105 8.81 -16.37 15.39
N SER A 106 7.66 -15.96 14.88
CA SER A 106 7.40 -15.61 13.48
C SER A 106 7.86 -14.21 13.11
#